data_AF-A0A2C6KSG8-F1
#
_entry.id   AF-A0A2C6KSG8-F1
#
_cell.length_a   1.000
_cell.length_b   1.000
_cell.length_c   1.000
_cell.angle_alpha   90.00
_cell.angle_beta   90.00
_cell.angle_gamma   90.00
#
_symmetry.space_group_name_H-M   'P 1'
#
loop_
_entity.id
_entity.type
_entity.pdbx_description
1 polymer ?
#
loop_
_entity_poly.entity_id
_entity_poly.type
_entity_poly.pdbx_seq_one_letter_code
_entity_poly.pdbx_strand_id
1 'polypeptide(L)'
;MKFVSTGGSRKEYSFEEAALVGLADDGGLLMPERLPAVDKETQARWSKLTFVQLATEFLSLFIDPQGCQGERSALADALPSIVQNSFKKFTQSEIIPLTELKPREPGTYTARPCAAARSGAPGSHQEATNQQQRLPPELPRLYMLELVHGPTLAFKDLAMQFLGELLPFLVANSEQSGASGLIILGATSGDTGSAAIAALKDKSPLIHVVILFPKSRTSAVQRLQMVTAIGPNVHCLQVDGSFDDCQKMVKEALADRELQTDLLRGTTRLPRVLGREATLTGSVGADPVQLAGGRARSWRLSVVNSINCVRIILQA
;
A
#
# COMPACT_ATOMS: atom_id res chain seq x y z
N MET A 1 -13.88 3.33 -17.83
CA MET A 1 -14.16 2.10 -17.03
C MET A 1 -14.84 2.51 -15.73
N LYS A 2 -15.81 1.74 -15.23
CA LYS A 2 -16.49 2.00 -13.95
C LYS A 2 -16.06 1.00 -12.88
N PHE A 3 -16.12 1.43 -11.63
CA PHE A 3 -15.82 0.64 -10.44
C PHE A 3 -17.09 0.49 -9.58
N VAL A 4 -17.30 -0.70 -9.04
CA VAL A 4 -18.47 -1.07 -8.24
C VAL A 4 -18.04 -1.68 -6.91
N SER A 5 -18.90 -1.59 -5.90
CA SER A 5 -18.62 -2.20 -4.60
C SER A 5 -18.90 -3.70 -4.61
N THR A 6 -18.02 -4.46 -3.98
CA THR A 6 -18.25 -5.86 -3.62
C THR A 6 -19.28 -6.06 -2.51
N GLY A 7 -19.67 -4.98 -1.80
CA GLY A 7 -20.68 -4.99 -0.73
C GLY A 7 -22.13 -4.94 -1.24
N GLY A 8 -22.34 -4.80 -2.55
CA GLY A 8 -23.67 -4.81 -3.18
C GLY A 8 -24.26 -3.42 -3.46
N SER A 9 -23.57 -2.32 -3.10
CA SER A 9 -23.94 -0.99 -3.57
C SER A 9 -23.92 -0.90 -5.10
N ARG A 10 -24.96 -0.27 -5.66
CA ARG A 10 -25.07 0.03 -7.10
C ARG A 10 -24.40 1.34 -7.52
N LYS A 11 -23.77 2.05 -6.58
CA LYS A 11 -23.05 3.28 -6.89
C LYS A 11 -21.82 2.92 -7.73
N GLU A 12 -21.71 3.56 -8.88
CA GLU A 12 -20.56 3.46 -9.76
C GLU A 12 -19.57 4.58 -9.42
N TYR A 13 -18.29 4.24 -9.48
CA TYR A 13 -17.18 5.15 -9.23
C TYR A 13 -16.30 5.22 -10.47
N SER A 14 -15.74 6.39 -10.77
CA SER A 14 -14.60 6.51 -11.68
C SER A 14 -13.34 5.89 -11.06
N PHE A 15 -12.27 5.75 -11.85
CA PHE A 15 -10.98 5.31 -11.31
C PHE A 15 -10.43 6.31 -10.27
N GLU A 16 -10.51 7.59 -10.57
CA GLU A 16 -10.10 8.70 -9.71
C GLU A 16 -10.87 8.70 -8.39
N GLU A 17 -12.19 8.55 -8.46
CA GLU A 17 -13.05 8.48 -7.29
C GLU A 17 -12.74 7.24 -6.46
N ALA A 18 -12.58 6.08 -7.10
CA ALA A 18 -12.26 4.84 -6.42
C ALA A 18 -10.89 4.92 -5.71
N ALA A 19 -9.89 5.54 -6.34
CA ALA A 19 -8.57 5.74 -5.75
C ALA A 19 -8.59 6.69 -4.54
N LEU A 20 -9.45 7.72 -4.54
CA LEU A 20 -9.57 8.69 -3.44
C LEU A 20 -10.43 8.19 -2.28
N VAL A 21 -11.55 7.54 -2.58
CA VAL A 21 -12.53 7.06 -1.60
C VAL A 21 -12.02 5.80 -0.89
N GLY A 22 -11.43 4.89 -1.65
CA GLY A 22 -10.84 3.65 -1.19
C GLY A 22 -11.83 2.57 -0.75
N LEU A 23 -12.71 2.84 0.21
CA LEU A 23 -13.81 1.94 0.59
C LEU A 23 -15.15 2.52 0.17
N ALA A 24 -15.99 1.70 -0.44
CA ALA A 24 -17.34 2.10 -0.77
C ALA A 24 -18.15 2.46 0.48
N ASP A 25 -19.27 3.16 0.27
CA ASP A 25 -20.14 3.64 1.35
C ASP A 25 -20.73 2.48 2.20
N ASP A 26 -20.75 1.26 1.64
CA ASP A 26 -21.18 0.00 2.29
C ASP A 26 -20.02 -0.76 2.97
N GLY A 27 -18.81 -0.19 2.99
CA GLY A 27 -17.61 -0.83 3.53
C GLY A 27 -17.00 -1.91 2.62
N GLY A 28 -17.57 -2.14 1.43
CA GLY A 28 -17.04 -3.07 0.44
C GLY A 28 -15.81 -2.54 -0.30
N LEU A 29 -15.06 -3.47 -0.89
CA LEU A 29 -13.95 -3.14 -1.79
C LEU A 29 -14.48 -2.70 -3.15
N LEU A 30 -13.86 -1.66 -3.72
CA LEU A 30 -14.11 -1.22 -5.08
C LEU A 30 -13.33 -2.09 -6.07
N MET A 31 -14.02 -2.62 -7.08
CA MET A 31 -13.47 -3.44 -8.15
C MET A 31 -13.96 -2.93 -9.50
N PRO A 32 -13.20 -3.11 -10.59
CA PRO A 32 -13.70 -2.75 -11.91
C PRO A 32 -14.93 -3.62 -12.24
N GLU A 33 -15.93 -3.02 -12.88
CA GLU A 33 -17.16 -3.70 -13.32
C GLU A 33 -16.85 -4.95 -14.15
N ARG A 34 -15.78 -4.88 -14.94
CA ARG A 34 -15.26 -5.99 -15.74
C ARG A 34 -13.74 -5.93 -15.79
N LEU A 35 -13.09 -7.09 -15.91
CA LEU A 35 -11.67 -7.16 -16.19
C LEU A 35 -11.44 -6.91 -17.69
N PRO A 36 -10.56 -5.96 -18.08
CA PRO A 36 -10.18 -5.77 -19.47
C PRO A 36 -9.56 -7.04 -20.06
N ALA A 37 -9.98 -7.41 -21.28
CA ALA A 37 -9.33 -8.48 -22.03
C ALA A 37 -8.18 -7.91 -22.87
N VAL A 38 -7.06 -8.64 -22.91
CA VAL A 38 -5.91 -8.32 -23.77
C VAL A 38 -5.78 -9.43 -24.80
N ASP A 39 -5.87 -9.08 -26.09
CA ASP A 39 -5.75 -10.06 -27.18
C ASP A 39 -4.30 -10.46 -27.44
N LYS A 40 -4.11 -11.51 -28.24
CA LYS A 40 -2.78 -12.06 -28.55
C LYS A 40 -1.88 -11.07 -29.30
N GLU A 41 -2.46 -10.22 -30.13
CA GLU A 41 -1.72 -9.21 -30.90
C GLU A 41 -1.15 -8.14 -29.96
N THR A 42 -2.00 -7.63 -29.05
CA THR A 42 -1.62 -6.69 -28.01
C THR A 42 -0.59 -7.30 -27.08
N GLN A 43 -0.77 -8.55 -26.66
CA GLN A 43 0.21 -9.26 -25.83
C GLN A 43 1.58 -9.38 -26.53
N ALA A 44 1.59 -9.70 -27.83
CA ALA A 44 2.83 -9.75 -28.61
C ALA A 44 3.51 -8.39 -28.71
N ARG A 45 2.74 -7.30 -28.86
CA ARG A 45 3.25 -5.92 -28.81
C ARG A 45 3.82 -5.59 -27.42
N TRP A 46 3.09 -5.92 -26.37
CA TRP A 46 3.45 -5.64 -24.98
C TRP A 46 4.68 -6.42 -24.50
N SER A 47 4.96 -7.60 -25.07
CA SER A 47 6.16 -8.39 -24.74
C SER A 47 7.49 -7.67 -25.00
N LYS A 48 7.48 -6.60 -25.79
CA LYS A 48 8.66 -5.80 -26.16
C LYS A 48 8.80 -4.53 -25.33
N LEU A 49 7.84 -4.24 -24.45
CA LEU A 49 7.82 -3.02 -23.66
C LEU A 49 8.70 -3.16 -22.42
N THR A 50 9.27 -2.03 -22.00
CA THR A 50 9.84 -1.91 -20.65
C THR A 50 8.75 -1.99 -19.59
N PHE A 51 9.12 -2.27 -18.34
CA PHE A 51 8.17 -2.34 -17.23
C PHE A 51 7.30 -1.07 -17.11
N VAL A 52 7.91 0.11 -17.21
CA VAL A 52 7.21 1.41 -17.11
C VAL A 52 6.21 1.60 -18.24
N GLN A 53 6.58 1.25 -19.48
CA GLN A 53 5.69 1.34 -20.63
C GLN A 53 4.53 0.35 -20.51
N LEU A 54 4.82 -0.90 -20.12
CA LEU A 54 3.81 -1.93 -19.90
C LEU A 54 2.83 -1.51 -18.79
N ALA A 55 3.33 -1.03 -17.66
CA ALA A 55 2.50 -0.56 -16.55
C ALA A 55 1.60 0.60 -16.99
N THR A 56 2.10 1.52 -17.82
CA THR A 56 1.31 2.63 -18.37
C THR A 56 0.17 2.13 -19.26
N GLU A 57 0.46 1.24 -20.22
CA GLU A 57 -0.55 0.66 -21.11
C GLU A 57 -1.60 -0.15 -20.32
N PHE A 58 -1.15 -0.95 -19.35
CA PHE A 58 -2.02 -1.78 -18.52
C PHE A 58 -2.94 -0.94 -17.64
N LEU A 59 -2.41 0.07 -16.93
CA LEU A 59 -3.20 0.98 -16.10
C LEU A 59 -4.20 1.81 -16.93
N SER A 60 -3.84 2.15 -18.16
CA SER A 60 -4.73 2.89 -19.08
C SER A 60 -6.03 2.13 -19.36
N LEU A 61 -6.04 0.80 -19.28
CA LEU A 61 -7.25 -0.01 -19.46
C LEU A 61 -8.32 0.24 -18.39
N PHE A 62 -7.91 0.76 -17.23
CA PHE A 62 -8.79 1.02 -16.09
C PHE A 62 -9.21 2.49 -15.98
N ILE A 63 -8.62 3.38 -16.76
CA ILE A 63 -8.89 4.82 -16.74
C ILE A 63 -9.76 5.18 -17.93
N ASP A 64 -10.79 6.00 -17.72
CA ASP A 64 -11.66 6.46 -18.80
C ASP A 64 -11.03 7.67 -19.52
N PRO A 65 -10.69 7.58 -20.83
CA PRO A 65 -10.06 8.69 -21.53
C PRO A 65 -10.98 9.91 -21.68
N GLN A 66 -12.30 9.73 -21.65
CA GLN A 66 -13.30 10.81 -21.78
C GLN A 66 -13.78 11.35 -20.41
N GLY A 67 -13.16 10.93 -19.30
CA GLY A 67 -13.49 11.41 -17.96
C GLY A 67 -14.94 11.17 -17.55
N CYS A 68 -15.40 11.83 -16.49
CA CYS A 68 -16.77 11.66 -15.96
C CYS A 68 -17.83 12.51 -16.67
N GLN A 69 -17.44 13.43 -17.57
CA GLN A 69 -18.36 14.41 -18.19
C GLN A 69 -18.16 14.59 -19.71
N GLY A 70 -17.43 13.68 -20.37
CA GLY A 70 -17.13 13.81 -21.80
C GLY A 70 -15.95 14.74 -22.13
N GLU A 71 -15.24 15.22 -21.11
CA GLU A 71 -13.99 15.96 -21.23
C GLU A 71 -12.78 15.04 -21.07
N ARG A 72 -11.71 15.32 -21.80
CA ARG A 72 -10.48 14.51 -21.77
C ARG A 72 -9.95 14.37 -20.33
N SER A 73 -9.72 13.14 -19.88
CA SER A 73 -9.24 12.89 -18.51
C SER A 73 -7.81 13.43 -18.34
N ALA A 74 -7.66 14.44 -17.47
CA ALA A 74 -6.34 14.94 -17.08
C ALA A 74 -5.46 13.83 -16.48
N LEU A 75 -6.06 12.84 -15.81
CA LEU A 75 -5.33 11.69 -15.31
C LEU A 75 -4.80 10.83 -16.47
N ALA A 76 -5.61 10.56 -17.49
CA ALA A 76 -5.18 9.78 -18.64
C ALA A 76 -3.97 10.43 -19.35
N ASP A 77 -3.97 11.77 -19.46
CA ASP A 77 -2.85 12.50 -20.05
C ASP A 77 -1.61 12.52 -19.14
N ALA A 78 -1.79 12.59 -17.82
CA ALA A 78 -0.70 12.62 -16.85
C ALA A 78 -0.11 11.23 -16.53
N LEU A 79 -0.84 10.15 -16.83
CA LEU A 79 -0.51 8.78 -16.42
C LEU A 79 0.93 8.36 -16.79
N PRO A 80 1.44 8.57 -18.03
CA PRO A 80 2.81 8.18 -18.35
C PRO A 80 3.85 8.85 -17.43
N SER A 81 3.63 10.12 -17.08
CA SER A 81 4.52 10.86 -16.18
C SER A 81 4.43 10.37 -14.74
N ILE A 82 3.21 10.06 -14.28
CA ILE A 82 2.96 9.46 -12.95
C ILE A 82 3.69 8.13 -12.83
N VAL A 83 3.48 7.21 -13.77
CA VAL A 83 4.11 5.88 -13.78
C VAL A 83 5.63 6.00 -13.86
N GLN A 84 6.15 6.84 -14.75
CA GLN A 84 7.60 7.08 -14.87
C GLN A 84 8.20 7.59 -13.56
N ASN A 85 7.56 8.52 -12.87
CA ASN A 85 8.05 9.06 -11.60
C ASN A 85 7.99 8.03 -10.47
N SER A 86 6.96 7.19 -10.46
CA SER A 86 6.72 6.16 -9.44
C SER A 86 7.89 5.19 -9.32
N PHE A 87 8.43 4.77 -10.47
CA PHE A 87 9.45 3.71 -10.50
C PHE A 87 10.90 4.23 -10.54
N LYS A 88 11.13 5.56 -10.51
CA LYS A 88 12.48 6.16 -10.51
C LYS A 88 13.35 5.79 -9.30
N LYS A 89 12.72 5.47 -8.16
CA LYS A 89 13.43 5.14 -6.91
C LYS A 89 13.85 3.67 -6.81
N PHE A 90 13.47 2.84 -7.80
CA PHE A 90 13.90 1.45 -7.83
C PHE A 90 15.35 1.37 -8.26
N THR A 91 16.09 0.48 -7.59
CA THR A 91 17.54 0.35 -7.78
C THR A 91 17.91 -0.42 -9.05
N GLN A 92 17.00 -1.24 -9.57
CA GLN A 92 17.18 -2.02 -10.79
C GLN A 92 16.48 -1.34 -11.97
N SER A 93 17.14 -1.28 -13.12
CA SER A 93 16.57 -0.70 -14.35
C SER A 93 15.36 -1.49 -14.87
N GLU A 94 15.35 -2.81 -14.65
CA GLU A 94 14.22 -3.67 -15.02
C GLU A 94 13.05 -3.58 -14.05
N ILE A 95 13.23 -2.89 -12.91
CA ILE A 95 12.29 -2.77 -11.78
C ILE A 95 12.03 -4.12 -11.09
N ILE A 96 11.63 -5.15 -11.84
CA ILE A 96 11.30 -6.49 -11.39
C ILE A 96 12.07 -7.53 -12.26
N PRO A 97 13.36 -7.78 -11.98
CA PRO A 97 14.12 -8.76 -12.74
C PRO A 97 13.63 -10.19 -12.45
N LEU A 98 13.79 -11.05 -13.45
CA LEU A 98 13.52 -12.48 -13.36
C LEU A 98 14.83 -13.25 -13.30
N THR A 99 15.13 -13.82 -12.13
CA THR A 99 16.39 -14.54 -11.88
C THR A 99 16.17 -16.04 -11.95
N GLU A 100 16.92 -16.74 -12.81
CA GLU A 100 16.92 -18.20 -12.82
C GLU A 100 17.64 -18.76 -11.59
N LEU A 101 16.93 -19.58 -10.82
CA LEU A 101 17.48 -20.28 -9.67
C LEU A 101 18.25 -21.50 -10.13
N LYS A 102 19.53 -21.55 -9.77
CA LYS A 102 20.39 -22.69 -10.07
C LYS A 102 20.08 -23.86 -9.13
N PRO A 103 19.99 -25.10 -9.64
CA PRO A 103 19.91 -26.29 -8.82
C PRO A 103 21.09 -26.34 -7.85
N ARG A 104 20.83 -26.81 -6.63
CA ARG A 104 21.86 -26.95 -5.60
C ARG A 104 22.74 -28.15 -5.91
N GLU A 105 24.06 -28.01 -5.80
CA GLU A 105 24.96 -29.15 -6.00
C GLU A 105 24.83 -30.19 -4.87
N PRO A 106 24.76 -31.49 -5.19
CA PRO A 106 24.71 -32.56 -4.20
C PRO A 106 25.94 -32.54 -3.27
N GLY A 107 25.73 -32.57 -1.95
CA GLY A 107 26.80 -32.81 -0.96
C GLY A 107 27.32 -31.58 -0.18
N THR A 108 26.82 -30.38 -0.43
CA THR A 108 27.34 -29.15 0.20
C THR A 108 26.79 -28.81 1.58
N TYR A 109 26.02 -29.69 2.25
CA TYR A 109 25.39 -29.33 3.52
C TYR A 109 25.43 -30.40 4.62
N THR A 110 25.86 -29.94 5.80
CA THR A 110 25.33 -30.40 7.08
C THR A 110 23.95 -29.78 7.26
N ALA A 111 22.89 -30.60 7.27
CA ALA A 111 21.61 -30.14 7.80
C ALA A 111 21.87 -29.65 9.23
N ARG A 112 21.73 -28.35 9.51
CA ARG A 112 21.47 -27.95 10.90
C ARG A 112 20.09 -28.51 11.18
N PRO A 113 19.93 -29.50 12.07
CA PRO A 113 18.59 -29.85 12.52
C PRO A 113 17.94 -28.56 12.97
N CYS A 114 16.76 -28.28 12.44
CA CYS A 114 15.95 -27.19 12.94
C CYS A 114 15.64 -27.56 14.38
N ALA A 115 16.49 -27.11 15.32
CA ALA A 115 16.24 -27.27 16.73
C ALA A 115 14.97 -26.48 16.99
N ALA A 116 13.85 -27.19 16.99
CA ALA A 116 12.58 -26.66 17.42
C ALA A 116 12.77 -26.22 18.88
N ALA A 117 13.18 -24.97 19.06
CA ALA A 117 13.08 -24.27 20.31
C ALA A 117 11.59 -23.98 20.54
N ARG A 118 10.83 -25.04 20.82
CA ARG A 118 9.55 -24.98 21.51
C ARG A 118 9.71 -25.80 22.78
N SER A 119 10.37 -25.22 23.77
CA SER A 119 10.20 -25.65 25.14
C SER A 119 8.76 -25.35 25.56
N GLY A 120 7.88 -26.38 25.59
CA GLY A 120 6.65 -26.29 26.40
C GLY A 120 5.33 -26.82 25.86
N ALA A 121 5.26 -27.93 25.11
CA ALA A 121 3.98 -28.64 24.96
C ALA A 121 4.18 -30.18 24.92
N PRO A 122 3.64 -30.94 25.90
CA PRO A 122 3.65 -32.39 25.85
C PRO A 122 2.50 -32.88 24.96
N GLY A 123 2.82 -33.29 23.74
CA GLY A 123 1.88 -33.91 22.81
C GLY A 123 2.66 -34.66 21.74
N SER A 124 2.44 -35.98 21.66
CA SER A 124 3.05 -36.96 20.76
C SER A 124 3.60 -36.41 19.43
N HIS A 125 4.90 -36.17 19.37
CA HIS A 125 5.61 -36.05 18.09
C HIS A 125 5.84 -37.47 17.56
N GLN A 126 4.99 -37.91 16.62
CA GLN A 126 5.42 -38.93 15.67
C GLN A 126 6.65 -38.37 14.95
N GLU A 127 7.77 -39.06 15.06
CA GLU A 127 8.96 -38.81 14.25
C GLU A 127 8.51 -38.78 12.80
N ALA A 128 8.49 -37.59 12.19
CA ALA A 128 8.35 -37.46 10.76
C ALA A 128 9.61 -38.08 10.17
N THR A 129 9.55 -39.38 9.86
CA THR A 129 10.56 -40.07 9.07
C THR A 129 10.80 -39.24 7.83
N ASN A 130 11.98 -38.61 7.75
CA ASN A 130 12.48 -37.99 6.53
C ASN A 130 12.64 -39.10 5.49
N GLN A 131 11.53 -39.48 4.84
CA GLN A 131 11.61 -40.21 3.60
C GLN A 131 12.34 -39.28 2.64
N GLN A 132 13.59 -39.61 2.34
CA GLN A 132 14.37 -38.97 1.29
C GLN A 132 13.62 -39.20 -0.02
N GLN A 133 12.70 -38.28 -0.31
CA GLN A 133 12.01 -38.24 -1.58
C GLN A 133 13.09 -38.04 -2.63
N ARG A 134 13.34 -39.08 -3.46
CA ARG A 134 14.25 -38.96 -4.58
C ARG A 134 13.70 -37.86 -5.49
N LEU A 135 14.44 -36.76 -5.59
CA LEU A 135 14.14 -35.71 -6.55
C LEU A 135 14.17 -36.33 -7.96
N PRO A 136 13.28 -35.88 -8.87
CA PRO A 136 13.30 -36.33 -10.25
C PRO A 136 14.67 -36.05 -10.91
N PRO A 137 15.08 -36.85 -11.92
CA PRO A 137 16.40 -36.76 -12.53
C PRO A 137 16.68 -35.41 -13.19
N GLU A 138 15.64 -34.70 -13.63
CA GLU A 138 15.71 -33.30 -14.06
C GLU A 138 14.76 -32.47 -13.20
N LEU A 139 15.30 -31.44 -12.54
CA LEU A 139 14.49 -30.45 -11.85
C LEU A 139 13.98 -29.43 -12.87
N PRO A 140 12.71 -28.97 -12.77
CA PRO A 140 12.23 -27.90 -13.63
C PRO A 140 13.09 -26.64 -13.42
N ARG A 141 13.26 -25.85 -14.49
CA ARG A 141 13.89 -24.53 -14.38
C ARG A 141 13.05 -23.67 -13.45
N LEU A 142 13.64 -23.26 -12.33
CA LEU A 142 12.98 -22.42 -11.34
C LEU A 142 13.41 -20.98 -11.56
N TYR A 143 12.46 -20.06 -11.48
CA TYR A 143 12.72 -18.63 -11.58
C TYR A 143 12.21 -17.91 -10.33
N MET A 144 12.91 -16.86 -9.94
CA MET A 144 12.52 -15.96 -8.86
C MET A 144 12.25 -14.59 -9.46
N LEU A 145 11.03 -14.09 -9.25
CA LEU A 145 10.66 -12.73 -9.60
C LEU A 145 10.99 -11.81 -8.43
N GLU A 146 11.94 -10.90 -8.61
CA GLU A 146 12.49 -10.11 -7.50
C GLU A 146 11.71 -8.81 -7.31
N LEU A 147 10.76 -8.81 -6.37
CA LEU A 147 9.88 -7.67 -6.09
C LEU A 147 10.43 -6.73 -5.00
N VAL A 148 11.72 -6.77 -4.71
CA VAL A 148 12.32 -6.16 -3.50
C VAL A 148 13.31 -5.04 -3.80
N HIS A 149 13.32 -4.51 -5.03
CA HIS A 149 14.28 -3.49 -5.46
C HIS A 149 13.82 -2.06 -5.26
N GLY A 150 12.67 -1.89 -4.60
CA GLY A 150 12.11 -0.60 -4.21
C GLY A 150 12.74 -0.02 -2.94
N PRO A 151 12.35 1.20 -2.53
CA PRO A 151 12.97 1.94 -1.43
C PRO A 151 12.87 1.27 -0.06
N THR A 152 11.94 0.32 0.13
CA THR A 152 11.72 -0.37 1.41
C THR A 152 12.05 -1.85 1.39
N LEU A 153 12.56 -2.33 0.25
CA LEU A 153 12.96 -3.72 0.04
C LEU A 153 11.79 -4.72 0.14
N ALA A 154 10.59 -4.28 -0.25
CA ALA A 154 9.39 -5.10 -0.20
C ALA A 154 8.52 -4.87 -1.44
N PHE A 155 7.81 -5.92 -1.87
CA PHE A 155 6.90 -5.88 -3.03
C PHE A 155 5.81 -4.81 -2.93
N LYS A 156 5.51 -4.35 -1.72
CA LYS A 156 4.53 -3.28 -1.47
C LYS A 156 4.96 -1.95 -2.09
N ASP A 157 6.25 -1.76 -2.37
CA ASP A 157 6.77 -0.58 -3.04
C ASP A 157 6.19 -0.40 -4.46
N LEU A 158 5.88 -1.49 -5.18
CA LEU A 158 5.37 -1.39 -6.55
C LEU A 158 4.05 -0.62 -6.62
N ALA A 159 3.11 -0.97 -5.74
CA ALA A 159 1.84 -0.25 -5.64
C ALA A 159 1.99 1.07 -4.90
N MET A 160 2.73 1.10 -3.78
CA MET A 160 2.80 2.29 -2.94
C MET A 160 3.50 3.45 -3.64
N GLN A 161 4.58 3.22 -4.39
CA GLN A 161 5.23 4.32 -5.11
C GLN A 161 4.33 4.91 -6.20
N PHE A 162 3.52 4.07 -6.87
CA PHE A 162 2.49 4.56 -7.80
C PHE A 162 1.45 5.44 -7.10
N LEU A 163 0.94 4.98 -5.96
CA LEU A 163 -0.01 5.75 -5.16
C LEU A 163 0.57 7.05 -4.62
N GLY A 164 1.86 7.06 -4.31
CA GLY A 164 2.61 8.24 -3.88
C GLY A 164 2.70 9.35 -4.93
N GLU A 165 2.55 9.02 -6.23
CA GLU A 165 2.44 10.00 -7.31
C GLU A 165 0.97 10.29 -7.68
N LEU A 166 0.12 9.26 -7.67
CA LEU A 166 -1.29 9.38 -8.05
C LEU A 166 -2.08 10.24 -7.05
N LEU A 167 -1.97 9.99 -5.75
CA LEU A 167 -2.80 10.69 -4.76
C LEU A 167 -2.55 12.21 -4.72
N PRO A 168 -1.29 12.71 -4.72
CA PRO A 168 -1.05 14.15 -4.83
C PRO A 168 -1.68 14.75 -6.10
N PHE A 169 -1.58 14.06 -7.24
CA PHE A 169 -2.19 14.50 -8.48
C PHE A 169 -3.72 14.59 -8.35
N LEU A 170 -4.37 13.56 -7.81
CA LEU A 170 -5.83 13.54 -7.62
C LEU A 170 -6.31 14.60 -6.62
N VAL A 171 -5.58 14.79 -5.51
CA VAL A 171 -5.92 15.81 -4.51
C VAL A 171 -5.75 17.22 -5.09
N ALA A 172 -4.74 17.46 -5.91
CA ALA A 172 -4.49 18.77 -6.53
C ALA A 172 -5.53 19.11 -7.63
N ASN A 173 -6.06 18.10 -8.32
CA ASN A 173 -7.03 18.29 -9.42
C ASN A 173 -8.50 18.03 -8.99
N SER A 174 -8.73 17.72 -7.71
CA SER A 174 -10.08 17.53 -7.18
C SER A 174 -10.68 18.88 -6.79
N GLU A 175 -11.41 19.54 -7.70
CA GLU A 175 -12.27 20.68 -7.34
C GLU A 175 -13.53 20.24 -6.52
N GLN A 176 -13.89 18.94 -6.58
CA GLN A 176 -15.23 18.45 -6.19
C GLN A 176 -15.33 17.72 -4.84
N SER A 177 -14.24 17.55 -4.08
CA SER A 177 -14.26 16.65 -2.90
C SER A 177 -14.67 17.27 -1.55
N GLY A 178 -14.88 18.58 -1.45
CA GLY A 178 -15.24 19.27 -0.19
C GLY A 178 -14.17 19.24 0.93
N ALA A 179 -13.19 18.35 0.83
CA ALA A 179 -12.00 18.26 1.67
C ALA A 179 -10.79 18.88 0.96
N SER A 180 -10.05 19.73 1.68
CA SER A 180 -8.81 20.36 1.22
C SER A 180 -7.60 19.42 1.29
N GLY A 181 -7.71 18.26 1.96
CA GLY A 181 -6.61 17.30 2.12
C GLY A 181 -7.05 15.89 2.53
N LEU A 182 -6.09 14.96 2.52
CA LEU A 182 -6.25 13.53 2.77
C LEU A 182 -5.39 13.10 3.97
N ILE A 183 -5.97 12.35 4.90
CA ILE A 183 -5.26 11.65 5.97
C ILE A 183 -5.35 10.17 5.66
N ILE A 184 -4.21 9.54 5.43
CA ILE A 184 -4.07 8.12 5.17
C ILE A 184 -3.70 7.42 6.47
N LEU A 185 -4.67 6.72 7.03
CA LEU A 185 -4.53 5.96 8.27
C LEU A 185 -4.21 4.49 7.96
N GLY A 186 -3.26 3.90 8.65
CA GLY A 186 -2.86 2.52 8.40
C GLY A 186 -2.48 1.80 9.67
N ALA A 187 -2.72 0.50 9.70
CA ALA A 187 -2.14 -0.42 10.67
C ALA A 187 -1.14 -1.31 9.93
N THR A 188 0.01 -1.60 10.55
CA THR A 188 1.01 -2.48 9.94
C THR A 188 1.71 -3.36 10.97
N SER A 189 2.16 -4.54 10.51
CA SER A 189 3.17 -5.36 11.17
C SER A 189 4.60 -5.05 10.73
N GLY A 190 4.79 -4.13 9.76
CA GLY A 190 6.10 -3.71 9.28
C GLY A 190 6.06 -3.09 7.89
N ASP A 191 6.21 -3.92 6.85
CA ASP A 191 6.53 -3.45 5.49
C ASP A 191 5.53 -2.45 4.89
N THR A 192 4.22 -2.65 5.13
CA THR A 192 3.19 -1.80 4.50
C THR A 192 3.33 -0.36 4.98
N GLY A 193 3.63 -0.17 6.27
CA GLY A 193 3.86 1.16 6.82
C GLY A 193 5.10 1.80 6.23
N SER A 194 6.21 1.06 6.15
CA SER A 194 7.44 1.53 5.51
C SER A 194 7.17 2.00 4.08
N ALA A 195 6.53 1.17 3.24
CA ALA A 195 6.26 1.47 1.84
C ALA A 195 5.34 2.69 1.68
N ALA A 196 4.30 2.81 2.53
CA ALA A 196 3.40 3.95 2.53
C ALA A 196 4.11 5.26 2.90
N ILE A 197 4.93 5.23 3.95
CA ILE A 197 5.71 6.38 4.38
C ILE A 197 6.70 6.78 3.30
N ALA A 198 7.46 5.83 2.74
CA ALA A 198 8.44 6.10 1.67
C ALA A 198 7.81 6.67 0.40
N ALA A 199 6.55 6.32 0.12
CA ALA A 199 5.80 6.82 -1.02
C ALA A 199 5.25 8.24 -0.80
N LEU A 200 4.75 8.56 0.39
CA LEU A 200 3.94 9.76 0.66
C LEU A 200 4.68 10.86 1.42
N LYS A 201 5.79 10.53 2.08
CA LYS A 201 6.64 11.51 2.77
C LYS A 201 7.02 12.64 1.82
N ASP A 202 6.80 13.87 2.27
CA ASP A 202 7.15 15.11 1.56
C ASP A 202 6.49 15.29 0.17
N LYS A 203 5.49 14.47 -0.18
CA LYS A 203 4.82 14.53 -1.48
C LYS A 203 3.84 15.69 -1.64
N SER A 204 3.09 15.98 -0.59
CA SER A 204 2.09 17.05 -0.60
C SER A 204 1.80 17.50 0.82
N PRO A 205 1.71 18.83 1.08
CA PRO A 205 1.26 19.35 2.37
C PRO A 205 -0.24 19.08 2.62
N LEU A 206 -0.95 18.55 1.63
CA LEU A 206 -2.36 18.17 1.71
C LEU A 206 -2.54 16.67 1.96
N ILE A 207 -1.45 15.91 2.15
CA ILE A 207 -1.52 14.47 2.41
C ILE A 207 -0.71 14.14 3.64
N HIS A 208 -1.38 13.62 4.66
CA HIS A 208 -0.76 13.11 5.89
C HIS A 208 -0.83 11.59 5.91
N VAL A 209 0.25 10.94 6.35
CA VAL A 209 0.29 9.48 6.56
C VAL A 209 0.45 9.17 8.04
N VAL A 210 -0.46 8.36 8.57
CA VAL A 210 -0.53 7.97 9.98
C VAL A 210 -0.48 6.45 10.08
N ILE A 211 0.60 5.91 10.62
CA ILE A 211 0.83 4.46 10.71
C ILE A 211 0.86 4.01 12.17
N LEU A 212 -0.09 3.15 12.52
CA LEU A 212 -0.14 2.41 13.77
C LEU A 212 0.63 1.09 13.62
N PHE A 213 1.49 0.79 14.58
CA PHE A 213 2.22 -0.48 14.61
C PHE A 213 2.40 -0.99 16.05
N PRO A 214 2.38 -2.32 16.26
CA PRO A 214 2.47 -2.89 17.60
C PRO A 214 3.88 -2.77 18.18
N LYS A 215 3.94 -2.43 19.47
CA LYS A 215 5.18 -2.36 20.25
C LYS A 215 5.85 -3.73 20.32
N SER A 216 7.16 -3.76 20.07
CA SER A 216 8.00 -4.97 20.17
C SER A 216 7.57 -6.18 19.30
N ARG A 217 6.69 -5.97 18.31
CA ARG A 217 6.24 -7.03 17.38
C ARG A 217 6.56 -6.74 15.92
N THR A 218 7.34 -5.69 15.66
CA THR A 218 7.90 -5.35 14.35
C THR A 218 9.41 -5.58 14.36
N SER A 219 9.98 -6.07 13.26
CA SER A 219 11.44 -6.24 13.18
C SER A 219 12.16 -4.90 13.33
N ALA A 220 13.42 -4.93 13.77
CA ALA A 220 14.19 -3.71 13.95
C ALA A 220 14.32 -2.90 12.65
N VAL A 221 14.57 -3.56 11.52
CA VAL A 221 14.70 -2.92 10.20
C VAL A 221 13.40 -2.24 9.78
N GLN A 222 12.27 -2.95 9.84
CA GLN A 222 10.96 -2.40 9.48
C GLN A 222 10.57 -1.24 10.38
N ARG A 223 10.78 -1.38 11.71
CA ARG A 223 10.52 -0.30 12.65
C ARG A 223 11.35 0.93 12.32
N LEU A 224 12.65 0.77 12.11
CA LEU A 224 13.56 1.88 11.80
C LEU A 224 13.16 2.57 10.49
N GLN A 225 12.87 1.83 9.42
CA GLN A 225 12.36 2.40 8.17
C GLN A 225 11.15 3.33 8.38
N MET A 226 10.26 3.02 9.32
CA MET A 226 9.12 3.88 9.67
C MET A 226 9.53 5.06 10.57
N VAL A 227 10.11 4.79 11.74
CA VAL A 227 10.30 5.82 12.78
C VAL A 227 11.43 6.81 12.49
N THR A 228 12.38 6.47 11.61
CA THR A 228 13.44 7.40 11.20
C THR A 228 13.06 8.25 9.99
N ALA A 229 11.92 7.96 9.35
CA ALA A 229 11.41 8.74 8.23
C ALA A 229 10.69 10.01 8.74
N ILE A 230 11.46 10.95 9.29
CA ILE A 230 10.95 12.18 9.89
C ILE A 230 10.53 13.16 8.78
N GLY A 231 9.27 13.60 8.82
CA GLY A 231 8.72 14.61 7.91
C GLY A 231 7.45 15.24 8.50
N PRO A 232 7.08 16.47 8.09
CA PRO A 232 5.94 17.19 8.67
C PRO A 232 4.59 16.50 8.43
N ASN A 233 4.52 15.62 7.43
CA ASN A 233 3.33 14.88 7.05
C ASN A 233 3.35 13.39 7.43
N VAL A 234 4.37 12.93 8.18
CA VAL A 234 4.53 11.52 8.59
C VAL A 234 4.32 11.38 10.09
N HIS A 235 3.43 10.46 10.48
CA HIS A 235 3.04 10.22 11.87
C HIS A 235 3.13 8.72 12.18
N CYS A 236 4.10 8.33 13.01
CA CYS A 236 4.26 6.95 13.45
C CYS A 236 3.76 6.79 14.89
N LEU A 237 2.82 5.87 15.08
CA LEU A 237 2.15 5.63 16.36
C LEU A 237 2.42 4.21 16.83
N GLN A 238 3.17 4.11 17.91
CA GLN A 238 3.42 2.83 18.53
C GLN A 238 2.26 2.50 19.49
N VAL A 239 1.64 1.35 19.26
CA VAL A 239 0.51 0.85 20.05
C VAL A 239 1.00 -0.23 21.00
N ASP A 240 0.65 -0.12 22.29
CA ASP A 240 0.88 -1.19 23.26
C ASP A 240 -0.21 -2.27 23.09
N GLY A 241 0.04 -3.18 22.15
CA GLY A 241 -0.94 -4.19 21.74
C GLY A 241 -0.45 -5.06 20.59
N SER A 242 -1.37 -5.84 20.03
CA SER A 242 -1.16 -6.68 18.85
C SER A 242 -1.40 -5.92 17.54
N PHE A 243 -1.07 -6.55 16.41
CA PHE A 243 -1.45 -6.02 15.10
C PHE A 243 -2.97 -5.95 14.92
N ASP A 244 -3.71 -6.91 15.48
CA ASP A 244 -5.17 -6.96 15.41
C ASP A 244 -5.79 -5.76 16.16
N ASP A 245 -5.18 -5.35 17.28
CA ASP A 245 -5.58 -4.14 18.01
C ASP A 245 -5.36 -2.89 17.16
N CYS A 246 -4.20 -2.76 16.50
CA CYS A 246 -3.97 -1.66 15.56
C CYS A 246 -5.02 -1.66 14.44
N GLN A 247 -5.34 -2.82 13.85
CA GLN A 247 -6.37 -2.92 12.81
C GLN A 247 -7.75 -2.54 13.31
N LYS A 248 -8.10 -2.94 14.53
CA LYS A 248 -9.36 -2.58 15.19
C LYS A 248 -9.46 -1.07 15.38
N MET A 249 -8.42 -0.42 15.91
CA MET A 249 -8.37 1.04 16.07
C MET A 249 -8.57 1.78 14.75
N VAL A 250 -7.96 1.30 13.66
CA VAL A 250 -8.15 1.89 12.32
C VAL A 250 -9.59 1.75 11.83
N LYS A 251 -10.22 0.59 12.06
CA LYS A 251 -11.63 0.35 11.68
C LYS A 251 -12.58 1.22 12.51
N GLU A 252 -12.31 1.37 13.81
CA GLU A 252 -13.11 2.21 14.71
C GLU A 252 -13.02 3.69 14.31
N ALA A 253 -11.81 4.20 14.04
CA ALA A 253 -11.61 5.56 13.55
C ALA A 253 -12.32 5.81 12.20
N LEU A 254 -12.36 4.81 11.31
CA LEU A 254 -13.12 4.89 10.07
C LEU A 254 -14.64 4.84 10.28
N ALA A 255 -15.15 4.16 11.30
CA ALA A 255 -16.58 4.08 11.58
C ALA A 255 -17.11 5.28 12.37
N ASP A 256 -16.22 6.07 12.99
CA ASP A 256 -16.56 7.22 13.80
C ASP A 256 -17.01 8.43 12.95
N ARG A 257 -18.33 8.66 12.92
CA ARG A 257 -18.95 9.77 12.19
C ARG A 257 -18.63 11.14 12.78
N GLU A 258 -18.45 11.23 14.10
CA GLU A 258 -18.13 12.49 14.77
C GLU A 258 -16.73 12.93 14.36
N LEU A 259 -15.78 12.00 14.43
CA LEU A 259 -14.41 12.18 13.98
C LEU A 259 -14.32 12.60 12.50
N GLN A 260 -15.02 11.90 11.61
CA GLN A 260 -15.06 12.29 10.19
C GLN A 260 -15.64 13.69 9.97
N THR A 261 -16.73 14.03 10.68
CA THR A 261 -17.36 15.34 10.58
C THR A 261 -16.42 16.45 11.06
N ASP A 262 -15.71 16.21 12.16
CA ASP A 262 -14.74 17.16 12.70
C ASP A 262 -13.52 17.35 11.79
N LEU A 263 -13.02 16.27 11.20
CA LEU A 263 -11.94 16.34 10.20
C LEU A 263 -12.38 17.17 8.99
N LEU A 264 -13.60 16.98 8.51
CA LEU A 264 -14.18 17.77 7.42
C LEU A 264 -14.42 19.24 7.80
N ARG A 265 -14.72 19.54 9.07
CA ARG A 265 -14.88 20.93 9.55
C ARG A 265 -13.55 21.62 9.86
N GLY A 266 -12.45 20.87 9.89
CA GLY A 266 -11.14 21.38 10.30
C GLY A 266 -11.06 21.75 11.78
N THR A 267 -11.97 21.21 12.61
CA THR A 267 -12.08 21.50 14.05
C THR A 267 -11.21 20.57 14.90
N THR A 268 -10.76 19.45 14.35
CA THR A 268 -9.99 18.43 15.08
C THR A 268 -8.51 18.44 14.73
N ARG A 269 -7.67 18.29 15.76
CA ARG A 269 -6.24 18.02 15.66
C ARG A 269 -6.00 16.51 15.64
N LEU A 270 -5.06 16.03 14.82
CA LEU A 270 -4.69 14.61 14.66
C LEU A 270 -4.60 13.78 15.96
N PRO A 271 -4.12 14.30 17.10
CA PRO A 271 -4.04 13.51 18.33
C PRO A 271 -5.40 13.09 18.93
N ARG A 272 -6.51 13.75 18.57
CA ARG A 272 -7.85 13.39 19.07
C ARG A 272 -8.44 12.17 18.35
N VAL A 273 -7.90 11.84 17.16
CA VAL A 273 -8.37 10.79 16.26
C VAL A 273 -8.19 9.38 16.87
N LEU A 274 -7.27 9.19 17.84
CA LEU A 274 -6.75 7.85 18.18
C LEU A 274 -6.70 7.51 19.67
N GLY A 275 -7.36 8.29 20.53
CA GLY A 275 -7.44 8.00 21.97
C GLY A 275 -6.10 8.12 22.72
N ARG A 276 -6.15 8.09 24.06
CA ARG A 276 -4.98 8.30 24.95
C ARG A 276 -3.95 7.15 24.95
N GLU A 277 -4.20 6.05 24.24
CA GLU A 277 -3.43 4.79 24.36
C GLU A 277 -2.28 4.64 23.34
N ALA A 278 -2.18 5.53 22.34
CA ALA A 278 -1.09 5.51 21.37
C ALA A 278 0.05 6.45 21.79
N THR A 279 1.29 5.93 21.85
CA THR A 279 2.46 6.78 22.09
C THR A 279 3.01 7.30 20.75
N LEU A 280 3.07 8.62 20.59
CA LEU A 280 3.76 9.26 19.46
C LEU A 280 5.26 9.02 19.63
N THR A 281 5.83 8.16 18.79
CA THR A 281 7.29 7.95 18.74
C THR A 281 7.85 8.82 17.62
N GLY A 282 8.43 9.97 17.96
CA GLY A 282 9.13 10.82 16.97
C GLY A 282 9.06 12.33 17.16
N SER A 283 8.30 12.87 18.12
CA SER A 283 8.37 14.29 18.48
C SER A 283 9.23 14.48 19.73
N VAL A 284 10.27 15.32 19.61
CA VAL A 284 10.84 16.01 20.76
C VAL A 284 9.70 16.87 21.31
N GLY A 285 9.17 16.52 22.48
CA GLY A 285 8.05 17.23 23.11
C GLY A 285 6.69 16.63 22.80
N ALA A 286 5.91 16.40 23.85
CA ALA A 286 4.51 15.99 23.84
C ALA A 286 3.59 17.14 23.40
N ASP A 287 3.96 17.88 22.35
CA ASP A 287 3.13 18.94 21.81
C ASP A 287 2.25 18.39 20.67
N PRO A 288 0.93 18.69 20.69
CA PRO A 288 0.01 18.20 19.68
C PRO A 288 0.43 18.70 18.29
N VAL A 289 0.67 17.76 17.37
CA VAL A 289 0.97 18.03 15.95
C VAL A 289 -0.02 19.06 15.41
N GLN A 290 0.47 20.28 15.17
CA GLN A 290 -0.30 21.29 14.46
C GLN A 290 -0.26 20.94 12.97
N LEU A 291 -1.43 20.68 12.38
CA LEU A 291 -1.62 20.72 10.93
C LEU A 291 -1.32 22.16 10.49
N ALA A 292 -0.10 22.43 10.05
CA ALA A 292 0.39 23.78 9.84
C ALA A 292 -0.46 24.55 8.80
N GLY A 293 -0.85 25.77 9.15
CA GLY A 293 -1.24 26.84 8.21
C GLY A 293 -2.65 27.39 8.35
N GLY A 294 -2.83 28.38 9.24
CA GLY A 294 -3.65 29.62 9.11
C GLY A 294 -5.11 29.64 8.62
N ARG A 295 -5.64 28.57 8.02
CA ARG A 295 -7.04 28.42 7.59
C ARG A 295 -7.53 27.06 8.02
N ALA A 296 -8.75 26.99 8.54
CA ALA A 296 -9.42 25.72 8.81
C ALA A 296 -9.48 24.92 7.50
N ARG A 297 -8.71 23.83 7.43
CA ARG A 297 -8.67 22.91 6.28
C ARG A 297 -9.55 21.72 6.60
N SER A 298 -10.37 21.33 5.63
CA SER A 298 -11.19 20.13 5.68
C SER A 298 -10.35 18.92 5.27
N TRP A 299 -10.46 17.81 6.01
CA TRP A 299 -9.67 16.59 5.79
C TRP A 299 -10.58 15.38 5.57
N ARG A 300 -10.23 14.54 4.59
CA ARG A 300 -10.85 13.23 4.41
C ARG A 300 -9.97 12.16 5.03
N LEU A 301 -10.58 11.26 5.80
CA LEU A 301 -9.90 10.07 6.31
C LEU A 301 -10.02 8.94 5.27
N SER A 302 -8.90 8.31 4.94
CA SER A 302 -8.82 7.12 4.10
C SER A 302 -7.83 6.15 4.72
N VAL A 303 -7.80 4.89 4.30
CA VAL A 303 -6.86 3.90 4.81
C VAL A 303 -5.88 3.37 3.79
N VAL A 304 -4.67 3.00 4.25
CA VAL A 304 -3.64 2.43 3.37
C VAL A 304 -4.15 1.15 2.67
N ASN A 305 -4.95 0.35 3.39
CA ASN A 305 -5.60 -0.83 2.85
C ASN A 305 -6.83 -0.51 2.00
N SER A 306 -7.41 0.70 2.03
CA SER A 306 -8.57 1.04 1.20
C SER A 306 -8.16 1.48 -0.19
N ILE A 307 -6.88 1.74 -0.45
CA ILE A 307 -6.37 1.96 -1.82
C ILE A 307 -6.24 0.62 -2.59
N ASN A 308 -7.16 -0.30 -2.29
CA ASN A 308 -7.16 -1.69 -2.69
C ASN A 308 -7.39 -1.86 -4.19
N CYS A 309 -8.24 -1.05 -4.83
CA CYS A 309 -8.51 -1.22 -6.26
C CYS A 309 -7.21 -1.09 -7.08
N VAL A 310 -6.46 -0.01 -6.88
CA VAL A 310 -5.19 0.24 -7.58
C VAL A 310 -4.10 -0.73 -7.13
N ARG A 311 -4.02 -1.04 -5.83
CA ARG A 311 -3.07 -2.02 -5.31
C ARG A 311 -3.32 -3.42 -5.88
N ILE A 312 -4.56 -3.86 -5.94
CA ILE A 312 -4.97 -5.15 -6.49
C ILE A 312 -4.69 -5.18 -7.99
N ILE A 313 -5.02 -4.10 -8.72
CA ILE A 313 -4.73 -4.00 -10.16
C ILE A 313 -3.22 -4.11 -10.42
N LEU A 314 -2.36 -3.46 -9.63
CA LEU A 314 -0.91 -3.49 -9.84
C LEU A 314 -0.20 -4.74 -9.30
N GLN A 315 -0.81 -5.46 -8.36
CA GLN A 315 -0.21 -6.65 -7.74
C GLN A 315 -0.75 -7.98 -8.31
N ALA A 316 -1.91 -7.96 -8.97
CA ALA A 316 -2.47 -9.10 -9.69
C ALA A 316 -1.75 -9.32 -11.03
#